data_AF-A0A1E7N8R3-F1
#
_entry.id   AF-A0A1E7N8R3-F1
#
_cell.length_a   1.000
_cell.length_b   1.000
_cell.length_c   1.000
_cell.angle_alpha   90.00
_cell.angle_beta   90.00
_cell.angle_gamma   90.00
#
_symmetry.space_group_name_H-M   'P 1'
#
loop_
_entity.id
_entity.type
_entity.pdbx_description
1 polymer ?
#
loop_
_entity_poly.entity_id
_entity_poly.type
_entity_poly.pdbx_seq_one_letter_code
_entity_poly.pdbx_strand_id
1 'polypeptide(L)'
;MKITITVEDPTPEALEKLLALAAMPAAVVTAVPDDRWTPERARSYYDRLPPRAQQILLQVVEGEGECAAEELKANGRNLRGSTGAFRRVLTEGKRTGLWPDALPVPLVSHIVGGQLKKLEMPGSGTDRYTYPVFAEGLRDLLPIGRDGC
;
A
#
# COMPACT_ATOMS: atom_id res chain seq x y z
N MET A 1 22.52 2.94 11.43
CA MET A 1 21.75 3.88 10.58
C MET A 1 21.46 3.19 9.26
N LYS A 2 20.23 3.23 8.77
CA LYS A 2 19.84 2.68 7.46
C LYS A 2 19.60 3.85 6.51
N ILE A 3 20.23 3.82 5.33
CA ILE A 3 20.06 4.84 4.28
C ILE A 3 19.45 4.14 3.06
N THR A 4 18.40 4.71 2.49
CA THR A 4 17.78 4.24 1.23
C THR A 4 18.04 5.29 0.16
N ILE A 5 18.60 4.87 -0.98
CA ILE A 5 18.89 5.74 -2.12
C ILE A 5 18.11 5.18 -3.32
N THR A 6 17.23 5.98 -3.90
CA THR A 6 16.55 5.68 -5.17
C THR A 6 17.15 6.55 -6.25
N VAL A 7 17.58 5.95 -7.37
CA VAL A 7 18.11 6.67 -8.53
C VAL A 7 17.33 6.23 -9.76
N GLU A 8 16.62 7.19 -10.37
CA GLU A 8 15.92 7.00 -11.62
C GLU A 8 16.84 7.41 -12.77
N ASP A 9 16.89 6.61 -13.83
CA ASP A 9 17.71 6.82 -15.03
C ASP A 9 19.16 7.27 -14.76
N PRO A 10 19.96 6.47 -14.02
CA PRO A 10 21.32 6.86 -13.66
C PRO A 10 22.19 7.04 -14.91
N THR A 11 22.99 8.11 -14.93
CA THR A 11 24.09 8.21 -15.88
C THR A 11 25.09 7.07 -15.64
N PRO A 12 25.89 6.68 -16.65
CA PRO A 12 26.91 5.64 -16.48
C PRO A 12 27.86 5.92 -15.29
N GLU A 13 28.24 7.19 -15.10
CA GLU A 13 29.08 7.62 -13.99
C GLU A 13 28.39 7.44 -12.62
N ALA A 14 27.09 7.76 -12.52
CA ALA A 14 26.33 7.57 -11.30
C ALA A 14 26.21 6.08 -10.94
N LEU A 15 25.97 5.23 -11.95
CA LEU A 15 25.92 3.78 -11.77
C LEU A 15 27.27 3.22 -11.30
N GLU A 16 28.38 3.65 -11.91
CA GLU A 16 29.73 3.23 -11.49
C GLU A 16 30.01 3.56 -10.02
N LYS A 17 29.66 4.77 -9.58
CA LYS A 17 29.85 5.19 -8.19
C LYS A 17 28.98 4.42 -7.21
N LEU A 18 27.74 4.08 -7.60
CA LEU A 18 26.85 3.25 -6.77
C LEU A 18 27.39 1.81 -6.64
N LEU A 19 27.92 1.24 -7.72
CA LEU A 19 28.54 -0.08 -7.70
C LEU A 19 29.80 -0.09 -6.83
N ALA A 20 30.63 0.96 -6.90
CA ALA A 20 31.79 1.11 -6.04
C ALA A 20 31.40 1.20 -4.55
N LEU A 21 30.32 1.91 -4.23
CA LEU A 21 29.77 1.97 -2.88
C LEU A 21 29.27 0.59 -2.41
N ALA A 22 28.60 -0.16 -3.28
CA ALA A 22 28.13 -1.51 -2.99
C ALA A 22 29.26 -2.52 -2.74
N ALA A 23 30.43 -2.29 -3.33
CA ALA A 23 31.62 -3.12 -3.14
C ALA A 23 32.40 -2.80 -1.84
N MET A 24 32.02 -1.77 -1.08
CA MET A 24 32.72 -1.41 0.16
C MET A 24 32.51 -2.50 1.24
N PRO A 25 33.58 -3.10 1.81
CA PRO A 25 33.50 -4.24 2.73
C PRO A 25 32.71 -4.03 4.03
N ALA A 26 32.39 -2.77 4.38
CA ALA A 26 31.64 -2.41 5.59
C ALA A 26 30.20 -1.95 5.31
N ALA A 27 29.80 -1.81 4.03
CA ALA A 27 28.47 -1.37 3.64
C ALA A 27 27.66 -2.56 3.12
N VAL A 28 26.58 -2.93 3.84
CA VAL A 28 25.58 -3.84 3.28
C VAL A 28 24.68 -3.04 2.37
N VAL A 29 24.95 -3.08 1.07
CA VAL A 29 24.11 -2.45 0.05
C VAL A 29 23.12 -3.49 -0.47
N THR A 30 21.84 -3.25 -0.23
CA THR A 30 20.75 -4.10 -0.71
C THR A 30 19.95 -3.33 -1.75
N ALA A 31 19.92 -3.84 -2.99
CA ALA A 31 18.99 -3.36 -3.99
C ALA A 31 17.59 -3.88 -3.64
N VAL A 32 16.69 -2.98 -3.26
CA VAL A 32 15.27 -3.31 -3.06
C VAL A 32 14.54 -2.88 -4.32
N PRO A 33 13.87 -3.79 -5.03
CA PRO A 33 13.03 -3.42 -6.15
C PRO A 33 12.01 -2.36 -5.73
N ASP A 34 11.80 -1.37 -6.58
CA ASP A 34 10.84 -0.31 -6.29
C ASP A 34 9.40 -0.77 -6.59
N ASP A 35 9.01 -1.91 -6.02
CA ASP A 35 7.72 -2.57 -6.24
C ASP A 35 6.89 -2.66 -4.95
N ARG A 36 7.35 -2.01 -3.87
CA ARG A 36 6.80 -2.15 -2.53
C ARG A 36 6.11 -0.89 -2.03
N TRP A 37 5.07 -1.10 -1.24
CA TRP A 37 4.49 -0.03 -0.45
C TRP A 37 5.46 0.39 0.65
N THR A 38 5.50 1.69 0.91
CA THR A 38 6.12 2.30 2.10
C THR A 38 5.04 3.07 2.87
N PRO A 39 5.23 3.38 4.16
CA PRO A 39 4.23 4.12 4.94
C PRO A 39 3.88 5.47 4.28
N GLU A 40 4.86 6.15 3.70
CA GLU A 40 4.69 7.42 3.00
C GLU A 40 3.86 7.24 1.72
N ARG A 41 4.10 6.17 0.95
CA ARG A 41 3.29 5.84 -0.22
C ARG A 41 1.87 5.46 0.17
N ALA A 42 1.70 4.70 1.25
CA ALA A 42 0.39 4.33 1.77
C ALA A 42 -0.43 5.58 2.17
N ARG A 43 0.20 6.53 2.85
CA ARG A 43 -0.41 7.83 3.20
C ARG A 43 -0.77 8.64 1.95
N SER A 44 0.19 8.83 1.04
CA SER A 44 -0.03 9.54 -0.23
C SER A 44 -1.15 8.91 -1.06
N TYR A 45 -1.24 7.58 -1.06
CA TYR A 45 -2.31 6.83 -1.71
C TYR A 45 -3.66 7.09 -1.06
N TYR A 46 -3.74 7.01 0.27
CA TYR A 46 -4.95 7.31 1.04
C TYR A 46 -5.46 8.72 0.76
N ASP A 47 -4.59 9.74 0.80
CA ASP A 47 -4.98 11.14 0.62
C ASP A 47 -5.59 11.42 -0.77
N ARG A 48 -5.30 10.57 -1.77
CA ARG A 48 -5.82 10.67 -3.14
C ARG A 48 -7.08 9.86 -3.40
N LEU A 49 -7.48 8.99 -2.47
CA LEU A 49 -8.70 8.21 -2.61
C LEU A 49 -9.94 9.10 -2.44
N PRO A 50 -11.03 8.83 -3.17
CA PRO A 50 -12.32 9.43 -2.87
C PRO A 50 -12.76 9.09 -1.42
N PRO A 51 -13.56 9.95 -0.76
CA PRO A 51 -13.90 9.78 0.67
C PRO A 51 -14.44 8.39 1.03
N ARG A 52 -15.25 7.79 0.16
CA ARG A 52 -15.78 6.44 0.41
C ARG A 52 -14.69 5.36 0.36
N ALA A 53 -13.73 5.47 -0.55
CA ALA A 53 -12.62 4.53 -0.65
C ALA A 53 -11.62 4.72 0.51
N GLN A 54 -11.43 5.96 0.99
CA GLN A 54 -10.70 6.23 2.23
C GLN A 54 -11.31 5.50 3.44
N GLN A 55 -12.61 5.64 3.63
CA GLN A 55 -13.33 4.95 4.71
C GLN A 55 -13.17 3.44 4.63
N ILE A 56 -13.36 2.85 3.43
CA ILE A 56 -13.20 1.41 3.23
C ILE A 56 -11.77 0.97 3.54
N LEU A 57 -10.76 1.74 3.12
CA LEU A 57 -9.37 1.42 3.40
C LEU A 57 -9.08 1.43 4.91
N LEU A 58 -9.58 2.42 5.65
CA LEU A 58 -9.44 2.46 7.11
C LEU A 58 -10.13 1.26 7.76
N GLN A 59 -11.35 0.91 7.35
CA GLN A 59 -12.06 -0.26 7.90
C GLN A 59 -11.28 -1.56 7.68
N VAL A 60 -10.63 -1.74 6.52
CA VAL A 60 -9.79 -2.91 6.26
C VAL A 60 -8.53 -2.89 7.13
N VAL A 61 -7.90 -1.73 7.34
CA VAL A 61 -6.73 -1.62 8.23
C VAL A 61 -7.12 -1.83 9.70
N GLU A 62 -8.28 -1.34 10.14
CA GLU A 62 -8.83 -1.60 11.47
C GLU A 62 -9.12 -3.09 11.68
N GLY A 63 -9.59 -3.79 10.66
CA GLY A 63 -9.78 -5.25 10.65
C GLY A 63 -8.50 -6.05 10.38
N GLU A 64 -7.33 -5.50 10.73
CA GLU A 64 -6.01 -6.16 10.62
C GLU A 64 -5.66 -6.62 9.18
N GLY A 65 -6.13 -5.88 8.18
CA GLY A 65 -5.92 -6.17 6.77
C GLY A 65 -7.07 -6.94 6.12
N GLU A 66 -8.16 -7.23 6.82
CA GLU A 66 -9.36 -7.85 6.26
C GLU A 66 -10.63 -7.13 6.73
N CYS A 67 -11.66 -7.03 5.88
CA CYS A 67 -12.99 -6.60 6.33
C CYS A 67 -14.09 -7.25 5.52
N ALA A 68 -15.13 -7.72 6.21
CA ALA A 68 -16.26 -8.39 5.59
C ALA A 68 -17.14 -7.38 4.83
N ALA A 69 -17.72 -7.80 3.71
CA ALA A 69 -18.57 -6.94 2.90
C ALA A 69 -19.81 -6.43 3.65
N GLU A 70 -20.32 -7.18 4.62
CA GLU A 70 -21.46 -6.76 5.45
C GLU A 70 -21.07 -5.63 6.42
N GLU A 71 -19.87 -5.70 7.01
CA GLU A 71 -19.33 -4.63 7.86
C GLU A 71 -19.07 -3.35 7.04
N LEU A 72 -18.56 -3.50 5.82
CA LEU A 72 -18.40 -2.38 4.89
C LEU A 72 -19.75 -1.74 4.52
N LYS A 73 -20.84 -2.52 4.43
CA LYS A 73 -22.19 -2.04 4.11
C LYS A 73 -22.92 -1.44 5.31
N ALA A 74 -22.55 -1.77 6.55
CA ALA A 74 -23.24 -1.31 7.76
C ALA A 74 -23.38 0.21 7.85
N ASN A 75 -22.52 0.97 7.14
CA ASN A 75 -22.63 2.43 6.95
C ASN A 75 -23.66 2.87 5.88
N GLY A 76 -24.58 1.99 5.47
CA GLY A 76 -25.76 2.31 4.65
C GLY A 76 -25.52 2.60 3.17
N ARG A 77 -24.31 2.31 2.63
CA ARG A 77 -23.95 2.67 1.24
C ARG A 77 -23.49 1.49 0.41
N ASN A 78 -23.97 1.45 -0.83
CA ASN A 78 -23.61 0.44 -1.83
C ASN A 78 -22.09 0.42 -2.07
N LEU A 79 -21.50 -0.78 -2.13
CA LEU A 79 -20.07 -0.98 -2.40
C LEU A 79 -19.75 -0.95 -3.91
N ARG A 80 -20.78 -0.98 -4.76
CA ARG A 80 -20.64 -0.94 -6.23
C ARG A 80 -19.88 0.33 -6.65
N GLY A 81 -18.77 0.16 -7.36
CA GLY A 81 -17.91 1.24 -7.85
C GLY A 81 -16.82 1.71 -6.88
N SER A 82 -16.97 1.45 -5.58
CA SER A 82 -15.97 1.86 -4.57
C SER A 82 -14.66 1.07 -4.71
N THR A 83 -14.74 -0.20 -5.08
CA THR A 83 -13.57 -1.04 -5.35
C THR A 83 -12.80 -0.60 -6.60
N GLY A 84 -13.48 0.00 -7.59
CA GLY A 84 -12.86 0.53 -8.80
C GLY A 84 -11.98 1.75 -8.54
N ALA A 85 -12.28 2.52 -7.48
CA ALA A 85 -11.49 3.69 -7.11
C ALA A 85 -10.05 3.33 -6.74
N PHE A 86 -9.83 2.20 -6.07
CA PHE A 86 -8.48 1.76 -5.67
C PHE A 86 -7.57 1.53 -6.89
N ARG A 87 -8.07 0.77 -7.87
CA ARG A 87 -7.34 0.52 -9.12
C ARG A 87 -7.15 1.82 -9.89
N ARG A 88 -8.20 2.64 -10.03
CA ARG A 88 -8.14 3.91 -10.79
C ARG A 88 -7.08 4.86 -10.23
N VAL A 89 -7.07 5.10 -8.93
CA VAL A 89 -6.10 6.00 -8.29
C VAL A 89 -4.68 5.47 -8.47
N LEU A 90 -4.46 4.16 -8.27
CA LEU A 90 -3.14 3.57 -8.48
C LEU A 90 -2.67 3.70 -9.93
N THR A 91 -3.53 3.36 -10.89
CA THR A 91 -3.20 3.49 -12.32
C THR A 91 -2.85 4.92 -12.70
N GLU A 92 -3.61 5.90 -12.19
CA GLU A 92 -3.34 7.31 -12.45
C GLU A 92 -2.02 7.77 -11.81
N GLY A 93 -1.73 7.35 -10.58
CA GLY A 93 -0.46 7.66 -9.92
C GLY A 93 0.75 7.05 -10.64
N LYS A 94 0.63 5.82 -11.14
CA LYS A 94 1.66 5.19 -11.99
C LYS A 94 1.90 5.97 -13.27
N ARG A 95 0.82 6.27 -14.00
CA ARG A 95 0.85 7.02 -15.26
C ARG A 95 1.48 8.41 -15.12
N THR A 96 1.35 9.03 -13.95
CA THR A 96 1.88 10.38 -13.66
C THR A 96 3.25 10.37 -12.98
N GLY A 97 3.87 9.19 -12.80
CA GLY A 97 5.19 9.04 -12.18
C GLY A 97 5.20 9.22 -10.66
N LEU A 98 4.02 9.28 -10.02
CA LEU A 98 3.94 9.40 -8.56
C LEU A 98 4.32 8.10 -7.85
N TRP A 99 4.02 6.96 -8.47
CA TRP A 99 4.32 5.65 -7.94
C TRP A 99 4.93 4.75 -9.01
N PRO A 100 5.75 3.78 -8.62
CA PRO A 100 6.35 2.84 -9.56
C PRO A 100 5.32 1.98 -10.28
N ASP A 101 5.60 1.64 -11.53
CA ASP A 101 4.73 0.80 -12.36
C ASP A 101 4.50 -0.60 -11.77
N ALA A 102 5.46 -1.12 -11.03
CA ALA A 102 5.38 -2.44 -10.39
C ALA A 102 4.55 -2.45 -9.09
N LEU A 103 4.17 -1.29 -8.55
CA LEU A 103 3.49 -1.21 -7.25
C LEU A 103 2.13 -1.92 -7.29
N PRO A 104 1.84 -2.93 -6.43
CA PRO A 104 0.62 -3.72 -6.52
C PRO A 104 -0.61 -2.94 -6.00
N VAL A 105 -1.81 -3.34 -6.45
CA VAL A 105 -3.06 -2.86 -5.84
C VAL A 105 -3.09 -3.33 -4.38
N PRO A 106 -3.32 -2.43 -3.41
CA PRO A 106 -3.19 -2.78 -1.98
C PRO A 106 -4.38 -3.56 -1.42
N LEU A 107 -5.46 -3.73 -2.20
CA LEU A 107 -6.67 -4.45 -1.77
C LEU A 107 -7.13 -5.43 -2.85
N VAL A 108 -7.52 -6.62 -2.42
CA VAL A 108 -8.12 -7.68 -3.22
C VAL A 108 -9.60 -7.83 -2.84
N SER A 109 -10.44 -8.01 -3.85
CA SER A 109 -11.86 -8.29 -3.66
C SER A 109 -12.14 -9.78 -3.77
N HIS A 110 -12.77 -10.36 -2.75
CA HIS A 110 -13.22 -11.75 -2.76
C HIS A 110 -14.69 -11.79 -3.16
N ILE A 111 -14.96 -12.32 -4.36
CA ILE A 111 -16.31 -12.38 -4.94
C ILE A 111 -16.76 -13.83 -5.02
N VAL A 112 -17.91 -14.14 -4.41
CA VAL A 112 -18.53 -15.48 -4.44
C VAL A 112 -19.95 -15.35 -4.97
N GLY A 113 -20.29 -16.08 -6.03
CA GLY A 113 -21.62 -16.02 -6.65
C GLY A 113 -22.00 -14.62 -7.15
N GLY A 114 -21.03 -13.82 -7.63
CA GLY A 114 -21.25 -12.45 -8.09
C GLY A 114 -21.42 -11.41 -6.97
N GLN A 115 -21.30 -11.81 -5.70
CA GLN A 115 -21.38 -10.91 -4.55
C GLN A 115 -20.01 -10.72 -3.91
N LEU A 116 -19.67 -9.47 -3.57
CA LEU A 116 -18.50 -9.18 -2.75
C LEU A 116 -18.73 -9.76 -1.34
N LYS A 117 -17.78 -10.57 -0.87
CA LYS A 117 -17.80 -11.20 0.46
C LYS A 117 -16.85 -10.53 1.43
N LYS A 118 -15.65 -10.15 0.97
CA LYS A 118 -14.67 -9.41 1.77
C LYS A 118 -13.70 -8.62 0.90
N LEU A 119 -13.05 -7.65 1.53
CA LEU A 119 -11.83 -7.02 1.03
C LEU A 119 -10.67 -7.44 1.92
N GLU A 120 -9.51 -7.67 1.30
CA GLU A 120 -8.31 -8.12 2.00
C GLU A 120 -7.08 -7.40 1.44
N MET A 121 -6.16 -7.00 2.31
CA MET A 121 -4.81 -6.58 1.96
C MET A 121 -3.97 -7.82 1.70
N PRO A 122 -3.47 -8.01 0.47
CA PRO A 122 -2.75 -9.23 0.12
C PRO A 122 -1.48 -9.37 0.95
N GLY A 123 -1.20 -10.61 1.35
CA GLY A 123 0.12 -11.03 1.81
C GLY A 123 0.17 -11.71 3.18
N SER A 124 -0.92 -12.26 3.71
CA SER A 124 -0.79 -13.20 4.82
C SER A 124 0.17 -14.32 4.40
N GLY A 125 1.36 -14.37 5.01
CA GLY A 125 2.42 -15.32 4.70
C GLY A 125 3.29 -15.02 3.47
N THR A 126 3.32 -13.81 2.92
CA THR A 126 4.25 -13.43 1.83
C THR A 126 5.15 -12.25 2.20
N ASP A 127 6.27 -12.10 1.48
CA ASP A 127 7.21 -10.96 1.60
C ASP A 127 6.63 -9.63 1.08
N ARG A 128 5.40 -9.66 0.56
CA ARG A 128 4.64 -8.51 0.04
C ARG A 128 3.50 -8.10 0.98
N TYR A 129 3.57 -8.46 2.26
CA TYR A 129 2.53 -8.15 3.24
C TYR A 129 2.34 -6.63 3.35
N THR A 130 1.22 -6.15 2.82
CA THR A 130 0.94 -4.71 2.67
C THR A 130 0.35 -4.09 3.93
N TYR A 131 -0.32 -4.88 4.78
CA TYR A 131 -1.00 -4.39 5.97
C TYR A 131 -0.11 -3.58 6.94
N PRO A 132 1.06 -4.07 7.40
CA PRO A 132 1.87 -3.35 8.40
C PRO A 132 2.28 -1.96 7.91
N VAL A 133 2.55 -1.84 6.62
CA VAL A 133 2.94 -0.59 5.97
C VAL A 133 1.77 0.41 5.96
N PHE A 134 0.56 -0.06 5.66
CA PHE A 134 -0.64 0.79 5.70
C PHE A 134 -1.05 1.13 7.13
N ALA A 135 -0.94 0.20 8.08
CA ALA A 135 -1.18 0.45 9.49
C ALA A 135 -0.21 1.51 10.04
N GLU A 136 1.07 1.46 9.64
CA GLU A 136 2.05 2.48 10.00
C GLU A 136 1.74 3.83 9.33
N GLY A 137 1.52 3.85 8.01
CA GLY A 137 1.31 5.10 7.27
C GLY A 137 0.01 5.83 7.59
N LEU A 138 -0.98 5.10 8.12
CA LEU A 138 -2.30 5.62 8.49
C LEU A 138 -2.53 5.66 10.01
N ARG A 139 -1.50 5.41 10.82
CA ARG A 139 -1.61 5.30 12.28
C ARG A 139 -2.39 6.44 12.94
N ASP A 140 -2.14 7.69 12.51
CA ASP A 140 -2.77 8.88 13.09
C ASP A 140 -4.26 9.03 12.70
N LEU A 141 -4.72 8.26 11.72
CA LEU A 141 -6.11 8.25 11.24
C LEU A 141 -6.92 7.09 11.80
N LEU A 142 -6.25 6.10 12.39
CA LEU A 142 -6.89 4.97 13.04
C LEU A 142 -7.33 5.39 14.44
N PRO A 143 -8.48 4.92 14.93
CA PRO A 143 -8.83 5.11 16.32
C PRO A 143 -7.74 4.48 17.20
N ILE A 144 -7.22 5.24 18.16
CA ILE A 144 -6.36 4.70 19.23
C ILE A 144 -7.15 3.55 19.85
N GLY A 145 -6.57 2.34 19.84
CA GLY A 145 -7.25 1.13 20.29
C GLY A 145 -8.01 1.36 21.59
N ARG A 146 -9.26 0.91 21.63
CA ARG A 146 -9.95 0.67 22.90
C ARG A 146 -9.25 -0.51 23.56
N ASP A 147 -8.13 -0.24 24.22
CA ASP A 147 -7.59 -1.15 25.22
C ASP A 147 -8.56 -1.17 26.41
N GLY A 148 -9.27 -2.29 26.56
CA GLY A 148 -9.88 -2.72 27.83
C GLY A 148 -11.25 -2.12 28.18
N CYS A 149 -12.28 -2.94 28.03
CA CYS A 149 -13.33 -3.12 29.04
C CYS A 149 -13.65 -4.61 29.14
#